data_AF-A0A3N9WFZ2-F1
#
_entry.id   AF-A0A3N9WFZ2-F1
#
_cell.length_a   1.000
_cell.length_b   1.000
_cell.length_c   1.000
_cell.angle_alpha   90.00
_cell.angle_beta   90.00
_cell.angle_gamma   90.00
#
_symmetry.space_group_name_H-M   'P 1'
#
loop_
_entity.id
_entity.type
_entity.pdbx_description
1 polymer ?
#
loop_
_entity_poly.entity_id
_entity_poly.type
_entity_poly.pdbx_seq_one_letter_code
_entity_poly.pdbx_strand_id
1 'polypeptide(L)'
;MKLPVMTNSTHRLAAGLAAVTLLAVALTGCGGGADKETAGGEVASLTTPAAPTSATPAGGADNGRPQLRLDTTDEEEMQIWETYKICLHEHGVQKNEGRSAGATGTGTGLSLDQSGEPKAAYVACANKLPLQPPELDREKNPNFASQWNDYVQCLRGRGLKIHSLPDNSGWTYDDGVADPTNGLDDVARAKADKDCTQEEFGAKK
;
A
#
# COMPACT_ATOMS: atom_id res chain seq x y z
N MET A 1 36.67 -35.39 5.98
CA MET A 1 36.75 -34.43 7.10
C MET A 1 37.91 -33.46 6.87
N LYS A 2 37.62 -32.22 6.49
CA LYS A 2 38.49 -31.04 6.69
C LYS A 2 37.75 -29.77 6.26
N LEU A 3 37.16 -29.10 7.25
CA LEU A 3 37.14 -27.64 7.39
C LEU A 3 38.01 -27.35 8.64
N PRO A 4 38.47 -26.12 8.94
CA PRO A 4 38.24 -24.81 8.28
C PRO A 4 39.54 -23.97 8.10
N VAL A 5 39.43 -22.74 7.60
CA VAL A 5 39.84 -21.48 8.31
C VAL A 5 39.91 -20.28 7.33
N MET A 6 39.17 -19.23 7.73
CA MET A 6 39.31 -17.75 7.57
C MET A 6 40.04 -17.19 6.34
N THR A 7 39.59 -16.07 5.75
CA THR A 7 40.00 -14.74 6.26
C THR A 7 39.07 -13.63 5.74
N ASN A 8 38.68 -12.77 6.68
CA ASN A 8 37.97 -11.51 6.53
C ASN A 8 38.96 -10.45 5.99
N SER A 9 38.59 -9.66 4.98
CA SER A 9 39.40 -8.49 4.59
C SER A 9 38.54 -7.26 4.34
N THR A 10 38.66 -6.39 5.33
CA THR A 10 38.21 -5.01 5.40
C THR A 10 38.96 -4.15 4.37
N HIS A 11 38.21 -3.46 3.50
CA HIS A 11 38.80 -2.42 2.66
C HIS A 11 38.96 -1.13 3.47
N ARG A 12 40.22 -0.69 3.52
CA ARG A 12 40.72 0.44 4.28
C ARG A 12 40.26 1.77 3.70
N LEU A 13 39.90 2.67 4.60
CA LEU A 13 39.78 4.11 4.40
C LEU A 13 41.16 4.75 4.16
N ALA A 14 41.24 5.67 3.18
CA ALA A 14 42.21 6.76 3.09
C ALA A 14 41.55 7.87 2.23
N ALA A 15 41.00 8.92 2.84
CA ALA A 15 41.66 10.18 3.22
C ALA A 15 42.10 11.03 2.01
N GLY A 16 41.32 12.09 1.73
CA GLY A 16 41.68 13.19 0.84
C GLY A 16 41.17 14.51 1.43
N LEU A 17 42.10 15.38 1.83
CA LEU A 17 41.94 16.70 2.44
C LEU A 17 41.98 17.80 1.36
N ALA A 18 41.04 18.76 1.38
CA ALA A 18 41.19 20.17 0.97
C ALA A 18 39.85 20.91 1.21
N ALA A 19 39.71 21.80 2.21
CA ALA A 19 40.16 23.19 2.32
C ALA A 19 39.03 24.23 2.01
N VAL A 20 38.42 24.72 3.09
CA VAL A 20 37.88 26.06 3.42
C VAL A 20 37.41 27.00 2.30
N THR A 21 36.16 27.47 2.40
CA THR A 21 35.80 28.88 2.13
C THR A 21 34.61 29.32 3.00
N LEU A 22 34.87 30.31 3.86
CA LEU A 22 33.88 31.12 4.58
C LEU A 22 33.14 32.02 3.59
N LEU A 23 31.82 32.14 3.73
CA LEU A 23 31.11 33.37 3.39
C LEU A 23 29.84 33.50 4.26
N ALA A 24 29.95 34.35 5.28
CA ALA A 24 28.82 34.84 6.05
C ALA A 24 28.15 35.97 5.24
N VAL A 25 26.84 35.86 5.03
CA VAL A 25 26.02 36.96 4.52
C VAL A 25 24.96 37.27 5.57
N ALA A 26 25.12 38.42 6.23
CA ALA A 26 24.11 39.06 7.03
C ALA A 26 23.31 40.03 6.13
N LEU A 27 21.98 39.85 6.07
CA LEU A 27 21.01 40.89 5.72
C LEU A 27 19.91 40.80 6.81
N THR A 28 19.84 41.73 7.77
CA THR A 28 18.98 42.94 7.72
C THR A 28 17.58 42.59 7.19
N GLY A 29 16.59 42.40 8.04
CA GLY A 29 15.95 43.53 8.72
C GLY A 29 14.82 44.08 7.85
N CYS A 30 13.61 43.52 7.99
CA CYS A 30 12.38 44.23 7.65
C CYS A 30 11.70 44.54 8.99
N GLY A 31 11.92 45.77 9.45
CA GLY A 31 11.19 46.33 10.58
C GLY A 31 9.78 46.72 10.15
N GLY A 32 8.81 46.34 10.96
CA GLY A 32 7.51 47.00 11.11
C GLY A 32 7.35 47.29 12.60
N GLY A 33 7.26 48.57 12.95
CA GLY A 33 7.52 49.10 14.29
C GLY A 33 6.53 48.70 15.37
N ALA A 34 7.02 48.82 16.61
CA ALA A 34 6.24 48.77 17.84
C ALA A 34 5.40 50.03 18.02
N ASP A 35 4.20 49.90 18.62
CA ASP A 35 3.83 50.61 19.86
C ASP A 35 2.42 50.21 20.38
N LYS A 36 2.40 49.86 21.67
CA LYS A 36 1.38 50.05 22.73
C LYS A 36 -0.10 49.62 22.58
N GLU A 37 -0.41 48.64 23.44
CA GLU A 37 -1.45 48.67 24.49
C GLU A 37 -2.93 48.81 24.07
N THR A 38 -3.70 47.73 24.21
CA THR A 38 -4.98 47.69 24.98
C THR A 38 -5.47 46.24 25.11
N ALA A 39 -5.94 45.92 26.31
CA ALA A 39 -6.45 44.63 26.77
C ALA A 39 -7.54 44.01 25.89
N GLY A 40 -7.48 42.69 25.72
CA GLY A 40 -8.55 41.85 25.20
C GLY A 40 -8.06 40.41 25.12
N GLY A 41 -8.63 39.54 25.95
CA GLY A 41 -8.09 38.21 26.23
C GLY A 41 -7.89 37.34 24.98
N GLU A 42 -6.68 36.79 24.86
CA GLU A 42 -6.38 35.70 23.94
C GLU A 42 -5.62 34.65 24.74
N VAL A 43 -6.23 33.47 24.90
CA VAL A 43 -5.59 32.32 25.51
C VAL A 43 -4.41 31.89 24.63
N ALA A 44 -3.22 31.80 25.22
CA ALA A 44 -2.04 31.32 24.52
C ALA A 44 -2.18 29.82 24.23
N SER A 45 -2.76 29.48 23.08
CA SER A 45 -2.67 28.12 22.53
C SER A 45 -1.24 27.88 22.07
N LEU A 46 -0.51 27.06 22.83
CA LEU A 46 0.72 26.45 22.35
C LEU A 46 0.40 25.68 21.07
N THR A 47 0.97 26.13 19.94
CA THR A 47 0.94 25.39 18.68
C THR A 47 1.76 24.13 18.86
N THR A 48 1.10 23.05 19.24
CA THR A 48 1.60 21.70 18.98
C THR A 48 1.45 21.49 17.47
N PRO A 49 2.51 21.16 16.71
CA PRO A 49 2.33 20.68 15.35
C PRO A 49 1.40 19.49 15.43
N ALA A 50 0.21 19.61 14.82
CA ALA A 50 -0.65 18.47 14.66
C ALA A 50 0.18 17.37 13.97
N ALA A 51 0.17 16.17 14.53
CA ALA A 51 0.54 14.98 13.79
C ALA A 51 -0.16 15.05 12.43
N PRO A 52 0.50 14.73 11.31
CA PRO A 52 -0.10 14.86 9.99
C PRO A 52 -1.45 14.16 10.03
N THR A 53 -2.52 14.96 9.96
CA THR A 53 -3.86 14.45 9.69
C THR A 53 -3.71 13.69 8.38
N SER A 54 -3.89 12.37 8.46
CA SER A 54 -3.90 11.49 7.30
C SER A 54 -4.67 12.20 6.20
N ALA A 55 -3.98 12.46 5.09
CA ALA A 55 -4.55 13.19 3.97
C ALA A 55 -5.89 12.56 3.62
N THR A 56 -6.97 13.34 3.71
CA THR A 56 -8.27 12.93 3.17
C THR A 56 -8.07 12.60 1.70
N PRO A 57 -8.38 11.38 1.23
CA PRO A 57 -8.29 11.08 -0.18
C PRO A 57 -9.32 11.95 -0.91
N ALA A 58 -8.83 12.77 -1.84
CA ALA A 58 -9.69 13.38 -2.85
C ALA A 58 -10.14 12.28 -3.81
N GLY A 59 -11.43 11.94 -3.82
CA GLY A 59 -11.99 11.05 -4.85
C GLY A 59 -13.39 10.51 -4.56
N GLY A 60 -14.38 11.01 -5.29
CA GLY A 60 -15.59 10.27 -5.67
C GLY A 60 -16.72 10.19 -4.65
N ALA A 61 -17.96 10.36 -5.14
CA ALA A 61 -19.21 10.31 -4.38
C ALA A 61 -19.62 8.88 -3.95
N ASP A 62 -18.68 8.09 -3.41
CA ASP A 62 -18.91 6.72 -2.96
C ASP A 62 -19.17 6.67 -1.43
N ASN A 63 -20.08 7.52 -0.96
CA ASN A 63 -20.60 7.56 0.42
C ASN A 63 -19.54 7.53 1.55
N GLY A 64 -18.33 8.05 1.31
CA GLY A 64 -17.26 8.10 2.31
C GLY A 64 -16.55 6.78 2.56
N ARG A 65 -16.63 5.81 1.63
CA ARG A 65 -15.88 4.55 1.69
C ARG A 65 -14.36 4.81 1.63
N PRO A 66 -13.53 4.05 2.39
CA PRO A 66 -12.09 4.10 2.25
C PRO A 66 -11.67 3.69 0.82
N GLN A 67 -10.70 4.40 0.23
CA GLN A 67 -10.17 4.11 -1.10
C GLN A 67 -8.75 3.54 -0.99
N LEU A 68 -8.52 2.33 -1.50
CA LEU A 68 -7.18 1.77 -1.66
C LEU A 68 -6.45 2.50 -2.79
N ARG A 69 -5.14 2.70 -2.63
CA ARG A 69 -4.26 3.24 -3.66
C ARG A 69 -3.30 2.14 -4.10
N LEU A 70 -2.76 2.23 -5.32
CA LEU A 70 -1.79 1.22 -5.81
C LEU A 70 -0.53 1.10 -4.94
N ASP A 71 -0.11 2.21 -4.33
CA ASP A 71 1.07 2.28 -3.45
C ASP A 71 0.74 2.07 -1.96
N THR A 72 -0.51 1.67 -1.63
CA THR A 72 -0.88 1.27 -0.27
C THR A 72 -0.02 0.08 0.15
N THR A 73 0.60 0.15 1.33
CA THR A 73 1.40 -0.98 1.83
C THR A 73 0.51 -2.14 2.28
N ASP A 74 1.06 -3.34 2.41
CA ASP A 74 0.27 -4.51 2.82
C ASP A 74 -0.28 -4.30 4.24
N GLU A 75 0.47 -3.62 5.11
CA GLU A 75 0.04 -3.24 6.46
C GLU A 75 -1.11 -2.22 6.44
N GLU A 76 -1.02 -1.21 5.59
CA GLU A 76 -2.08 -0.20 5.44
C GLU A 76 -3.35 -0.82 4.85
N GLU A 77 -3.21 -1.66 3.80
CA GLU A 77 -4.33 -2.38 3.21
C GLU A 77 -5.00 -3.26 4.27
N MET A 78 -4.23 -4.02 5.05
CA MET A 78 -4.76 -4.81 6.15
C MET A 78 -5.55 -3.93 7.12
N GLN A 79 -5.01 -2.81 7.60
CA GLN A 79 -5.71 -1.93 8.54
C GLN A 79 -7.03 -1.38 7.98
N ILE A 80 -7.04 -1.02 6.69
CA ILE A 80 -8.24 -0.55 5.99
C ILE A 80 -9.30 -1.66 5.96
N TRP A 81 -8.91 -2.89 5.60
CA TRP A 81 -9.82 -4.05 5.60
C TRP A 81 -10.28 -4.47 7.00
N GLU A 82 -9.44 -4.37 8.02
CA GLU A 82 -9.77 -4.73 9.39
C GLU A 82 -10.93 -3.88 9.92
N THR A 83 -11.00 -2.60 9.56
CA THR A 83 -12.13 -1.72 9.94
C THR A 83 -13.47 -2.29 9.45
N TYR A 84 -13.51 -2.79 8.21
CA TYR A 84 -14.69 -3.42 7.65
C TYR A 84 -15.03 -4.74 8.33
N LYS A 85 -14.03 -5.60 8.58
CA LYS A 85 -14.23 -6.88 9.26
C LYS A 85 -14.73 -6.71 10.69
N ILE A 86 -14.18 -5.77 11.45
CA ILE A 86 -14.64 -5.48 12.81
C ILE A 86 -16.12 -5.12 12.80
N CYS A 87 -16.54 -4.23 11.88
CA CYS A 87 -17.95 -3.89 11.72
C CYS A 87 -18.81 -5.12 11.42
N LEU A 88 -18.41 -5.96 10.46
CA LEU A 88 -19.15 -7.17 10.11
C LEU A 88 -19.33 -8.11 11.32
N HIS A 89 -18.28 -8.30 12.10
CA HIS A 89 -18.32 -9.13 13.30
C HIS A 89 -19.24 -8.53 14.39
N GLU A 90 -19.16 -7.23 14.64
CA GLU A 90 -20.06 -6.52 15.55
C GLU A 90 -21.53 -6.63 15.12
N HIS A 91 -21.77 -6.76 13.80
CA HIS A 91 -23.09 -6.97 13.21
C HIS A 91 -23.47 -8.45 13.01
N GLY A 92 -22.73 -9.39 13.61
CA GLY A 92 -23.15 -10.79 13.74
C GLY A 92 -22.63 -11.74 12.67
N VAL A 93 -21.72 -11.30 11.79
CA VAL A 93 -20.97 -12.22 10.91
C VAL A 93 -20.07 -13.10 11.77
N GLN A 94 -20.19 -14.41 11.61
CA GLN A 94 -19.46 -15.37 12.42
C GLN A 94 -17.97 -15.38 12.08
N LYS A 95 -17.14 -15.80 13.05
CA LYS A 95 -15.74 -16.07 12.77
C LYS A 95 -15.62 -17.32 11.90
N ASN A 96 -14.62 -17.34 11.04
CA ASN A 96 -14.32 -18.53 10.26
C ASN A 96 -13.55 -19.53 11.14
N GLU A 97 -14.25 -20.56 11.63
CA GLU A 97 -13.66 -21.56 12.53
C GLU A 97 -12.75 -22.56 11.80
N GLY A 98 -12.79 -22.61 10.46
CA GLY A 98 -12.05 -23.56 9.62
C GLY A 98 -10.84 -22.99 8.88
N ARG A 99 -10.58 -21.69 8.98
CA ARG A 99 -9.42 -21.02 8.37
C ARG A 99 -8.66 -20.27 9.46
N SER A 100 -7.39 -20.62 9.65
CA SER A 100 -6.46 -19.83 10.45
C SER A 100 -6.58 -18.35 10.11
N ALA A 101 -6.45 -17.46 11.10
CA ALA A 101 -6.25 -16.05 10.86
C ALA A 101 -5.24 -15.87 9.72
N GLY A 102 -5.55 -15.03 8.74
CA GLY A 102 -4.61 -14.69 7.66
C GLY A 102 -3.27 -14.20 8.24
N ALA A 103 -2.23 -14.17 7.40
CA ALA A 103 -0.85 -13.85 7.77
C ALA A 103 -0.78 -12.80 8.89
N THR A 104 -0.01 -13.10 9.94
CA THR A 104 0.14 -12.31 11.16
C THR A 104 0.73 -10.93 10.86
N GLY A 105 -0.13 -10.01 10.43
CA GLY A 105 0.11 -8.59 10.36
C GLY A 105 -0.32 -7.88 11.64
N THR A 106 -0.28 -6.55 11.63
CA THR A 106 -0.74 -5.69 12.73
C THR A 106 -2.28 -5.67 12.91
N GLY A 107 -3.01 -6.42 12.10
CA GLY A 107 -4.47 -6.54 12.17
C GLY A 107 -4.95 -7.35 13.38
N THR A 108 -6.26 -7.37 13.60
CA THR A 108 -6.87 -8.09 14.74
C THR A 108 -6.82 -9.61 14.60
N GLY A 109 -6.33 -10.12 13.45
CA GLY A 109 -6.36 -11.54 13.11
C GLY A 109 -7.78 -12.07 12.87
N LEU A 110 -8.76 -11.17 12.71
CA LEU A 110 -10.15 -11.52 12.57
C LEU A 110 -10.41 -12.13 11.18
N SER A 111 -10.64 -13.43 11.17
CA SER A 111 -11.10 -14.20 10.01
C SER A 111 -12.60 -14.42 10.15
N LEU A 112 -13.39 -13.98 9.18
CA LEU A 112 -14.85 -14.06 9.19
C LEU A 112 -15.38 -15.03 8.14
N ASP A 113 -16.56 -15.58 8.41
CA ASP A 113 -17.35 -16.27 7.42
C ASP A 113 -17.65 -15.32 6.25
N GLN A 114 -17.44 -15.82 5.03
CA GLN A 114 -17.64 -15.07 3.79
C GLN A 114 -18.94 -15.48 3.08
N SER A 115 -19.84 -16.20 3.78
CA SER A 115 -21.14 -16.63 3.26
C SER A 115 -22.05 -15.48 2.81
N GLY A 116 -21.77 -14.25 3.25
CA GLY A 116 -22.65 -13.10 3.00
C GLY A 116 -23.79 -12.98 4.03
N GLU A 117 -23.77 -13.78 5.09
CA GLU A 117 -24.77 -13.74 6.15
C GLU A 117 -24.18 -13.26 7.49
N PRO A 118 -24.95 -12.49 8.29
CA PRO A 118 -26.28 -11.97 7.97
C PRO A 118 -26.21 -10.80 6.97
N LYS A 119 -27.05 -10.81 5.92
CA LYS A 119 -27.06 -9.73 4.88
C LYS A 119 -27.15 -8.32 5.46
N ALA A 120 -27.86 -8.15 6.57
CA ALA A 120 -28.00 -6.87 7.26
C ALA A 120 -26.65 -6.28 7.72
N ALA A 121 -25.68 -7.13 8.11
CA ALA A 121 -24.33 -6.69 8.47
C ALA A 121 -23.61 -6.07 7.28
N TYR A 122 -23.65 -6.72 6.12
CA TYR A 122 -23.01 -6.22 4.90
C TYR A 122 -23.61 -4.90 4.43
N VAL A 123 -24.93 -4.71 4.60
CA VAL A 123 -25.59 -3.43 4.32
C VAL A 123 -25.16 -2.37 5.32
N ALA A 124 -25.15 -2.68 6.62
CA ALA A 124 -24.76 -1.74 7.68
C ALA A 124 -23.29 -1.29 7.55
N CYS A 125 -22.40 -2.19 7.11
CA CYS A 125 -20.97 -1.95 7.00
C CYS A 125 -20.52 -1.51 5.59
N ALA A 126 -21.44 -1.30 4.64
CA ALA A 126 -21.11 -0.99 3.25
C ALA A 126 -20.25 0.27 3.09
N ASN A 127 -20.43 1.26 3.97
CA ASN A 127 -19.62 2.48 4.00
C ASN A 127 -18.18 2.28 4.53
N LYS A 128 -17.88 1.12 5.15
CA LYS A 128 -16.55 0.75 5.59
C LYS A 128 -15.82 -0.14 4.59
N LEU A 129 -16.54 -0.72 3.62
CA LEU A 129 -15.95 -1.59 2.62
C LEU A 129 -14.94 -0.79 1.77
N PRO A 130 -13.67 -1.20 1.70
CA PRO A 130 -12.68 -0.50 0.88
C PRO A 130 -13.05 -0.54 -0.59
N LEU A 131 -12.79 0.54 -1.32
CA LEU A 131 -12.81 0.59 -2.78
C LEU A 131 -11.46 0.11 -3.31
N GLN A 132 -11.48 -0.67 -4.38
CA GLN A 132 -10.27 -1.07 -5.10
C GLN A 132 -9.64 0.13 -5.81
N PRO A 133 -8.32 0.16 -6.02
CA PRO A 133 -7.65 1.24 -6.74
C PRO A 133 -8.34 1.50 -8.09
N PRO A 134 -8.68 2.77 -8.43
CA PRO A 134 -9.40 3.09 -9.65
C PRO A 134 -8.63 2.71 -10.92
N GLU A 135 -7.31 2.58 -10.85
CA GLU A 135 -6.47 2.09 -11.94
C GLU A 135 -6.72 0.62 -12.27
N LEU A 136 -7.16 -0.18 -11.29
CA LEU A 136 -7.51 -1.60 -11.48
C LEU A 136 -8.99 -1.78 -11.87
N ASP A 137 -9.75 -0.70 -11.95
CA ASP A 137 -11.16 -0.73 -12.32
C ASP A 137 -11.31 -0.54 -13.84
N ARG A 138 -11.82 -1.57 -14.52
CA ARG A 138 -12.03 -1.57 -15.98
C ARG A 138 -12.96 -0.47 -16.47
N GLU A 139 -13.91 -0.03 -15.65
CA GLU A 139 -14.86 1.03 -16.02
C GLU A 139 -14.27 2.42 -15.82
N LYS A 140 -13.35 2.58 -14.84
CA LYS A 140 -12.72 3.86 -14.51
C LYS A 140 -11.39 4.09 -15.25
N ASN A 141 -10.69 3.03 -15.62
CA ASN A 141 -9.40 3.10 -16.31
C ASN A 141 -9.56 2.85 -17.82
N PRO A 142 -9.44 3.88 -18.68
CA PRO A 142 -9.54 3.73 -20.13
C PRO A 142 -8.40 2.90 -20.74
N ASN A 143 -7.28 2.77 -20.03
CA ASN A 143 -6.10 1.99 -20.46
C ASN A 143 -6.08 0.58 -19.87
N PHE A 144 -7.14 0.15 -19.18
CA PHE A 144 -7.17 -1.12 -18.46
C PHE A 144 -6.80 -2.30 -19.35
N ALA A 145 -7.39 -2.39 -20.56
CA ALA A 145 -7.15 -3.53 -21.44
C ALA A 145 -5.69 -3.63 -21.91
N SER A 146 -5.03 -2.51 -22.21
CA SER A 146 -3.60 -2.52 -22.56
C SER A 146 -2.73 -2.84 -21.35
N GLN A 147 -2.96 -2.19 -20.21
CA GLN A 147 -2.19 -2.41 -18.98
C GLN A 147 -2.35 -3.83 -18.44
N TRP A 148 -3.54 -4.43 -18.59
CA TRP A 148 -3.81 -5.82 -18.25
C TRP A 148 -2.97 -6.79 -19.07
N ASN A 149 -2.88 -6.56 -20.39
CA ASN A 149 -2.03 -7.38 -21.25
C ASN A 149 -0.55 -7.22 -20.88
N ASP A 150 -0.09 -6.00 -20.64
CA ASP A 150 1.29 -5.72 -20.21
C ASP A 150 1.58 -6.38 -18.85
N TYR A 151 0.64 -6.34 -17.91
CA TYR A 151 0.75 -7.02 -16.60
C TYR A 151 0.90 -8.54 -16.75
N VAL A 152 0.09 -9.18 -17.60
CA VAL A 152 0.22 -10.62 -17.87
C VAL A 152 1.56 -10.93 -18.55
N GLN A 153 2.05 -10.06 -19.44
CA GLN A 153 3.39 -10.22 -20.02
C GLN A 153 4.50 -10.04 -18.98
N CYS A 154 4.36 -9.10 -18.05
CA CYS A 154 5.29 -8.91 -16.94
C CYS A 154 5.40 -10.17 -16.07
N LEU A 155 4.26 -10.77 -15.69
CA LEU A 155 4.22 -12.02 -14.93
C LEU A 155 4.89 -13.17 -15.68
N ARG A 156 4.65 -13.28 -16.99
CA ARG A 156 5.31 -14.28 -17.85
C ARG A 156 6.82 -14.05 -17.93
N GLY A 157 7.24 -12.80 -18.02
CA GLY A 157 8.65 -12.40 -17.97
C GLY A 157 9.34 -12.78 -16.66
N ARG A 158 8.57 -12.88 -15.55
CA ARG A 158 9.05 -13.33 -14.24
C ARG A 158 9.02 -14.85 -14.05
N GLY A 159 8.58 -15.60 -15.06
CA GLY A 159 8.68 -17.07 -15.09
C GLY A 159 7.35 -17.80 -15.08
N LEU A 160 6.23 -17.12 -14.78
CA LEU A 160 4.91 -17.74 -14.75
C LEU A 160 4.48 -18.19 -16.16
N LYS A 161 3.92 -19.39 -16.27
CA LYS A 161 3.38 -19.93 -17.52
C LYS A 161 1.88 -19.75 -17.52
N ILE A 162 1.44 -18.58 -17.99
CA ILE A 162 0.06 -18.11 -17.91
C ILE A 162 -0.39 -17.44 -19.22
N HIS A 163 -1.70 -17.40 -19.40
CA HIS A 163 -2.37 -16.63 -20.45
C HIS A 163 -3.62 -15.93 -19.92
N SER A 164 -3.96 -14.80 -20.53
CA SER A 164 -5.19 -14.06 -20.21
C SER A 164 -6.43 -14.84 -20.63
N LEU A 165 -7.49 -14.72 -19.84
CA LEU A 165 -8.83 -15.16 -20.24
C LEU A 165 -9.36 -14.25 -21.37
N PRO A 166 -10.22 -14.78 -22.28
CA PRO A 166 -10.70 -14.02 -23.45
C PRO A 166 -11.43 -12.71 -23.13
N ASP A 167 -11.99 -12.58 -21.92
CA ASP A 167 -12.74 -11.42 -21.45
C ASP A 167 -11.90 -10.45 -20.60
N ASN A 168 -10.60 -10.70 -20.46
CA ASN A 168 -9.69 -9.98 -19.56
C ASN A 168 -10.21 -9.93 -18.10
N SER A 169 -11.00 -10.92 -17.67
CA SER A 169 -11.44 -11.05 -16.27
C SER A 169 -10.35 -11.62 -15.35
N GLY A 170 -9.30 -12.18 -15.94
CA GLY A 170 -8.25 -12.89 -15.23
C GLY A 170 -7.24 -13.50 -16.18
N TRP A 171 -6.36 -14.31 -15.62
CA TRP A 171 -5.45 -15.20 -16.33
C TRP A 171 -5.54 -16.59 -15.72
N THR A 172 -5.12 -17.60 -16.48
CA THR A 172 -4.98 -18.98 -15.99
C THR A 172 -3.64 -19.54 -16.42
N TYR A 173 -3.22 -20.65 -15.80
CA TYR A 173 -2.01 -21.36 -16.20
C TYR A 173 -2.15 -21.96 -17.61
N ASP A 174 -1.02 -22.02 -18.31
CA ASP A 174 -0.95 -22.67 -19.61
C ASP A 174 -1.19 -24.18 -19.49
N ASP A 175 -1.97 -24.71 -20.43
CA ASP A 175 -2.29 -26.13 -20.47
C ASP A 175 -1.04 -26.99 -20.75
N GLY A 176 -0.96 -28.16 -20.10
CA GLY A 176 0.10 -29.13 -20.35
C GLY A 176 1.47 -28.77 -19.76
N VAL A 177 1.56 -27.74 -18.92
CA VAL A 177 2.80 -27.36 -18.23
C VAL A 177 2.92 -28.09 -16.89
N ALA A 178 4.01 -28.83 -16.70
CA ALA A 178 4.25 -29.61 -15.47
C ALA A 178 4.58 -28.73 -14.25
N ASP A 179 5.26 -27.60 -14.47
CA ASP A 179 5.60 -26.61 -13.45
C ASP A 179 5.24 -25.20 -13.97
N PRO A 180 3.99 -24.76 -13.78
CA PRO A 180 3.53 -23.49 -14.32
C PRO A 180 4.02 -22.28 -13.51
N THR A 181 4.56 -22.49 -12.30
CA THR A 181 5.20 -21.43 -11.52
C THR A 181 6.70 -21.31 -11.79
N ASN A 182 7.28 -22.26 -12.53
CA ASN A 182 8.70 -22.32 -12.84
C ASN A 182 9.55 -22.26 -11.55
N GLY A 183 9.13 -22.99 -10.52
CA GLY A 183 9.80 -23.07 -9.22
C GLY A 183 9.61 -21.84 -8.31
N LEU A 184 8.77 -20.87 -8.68
CA LEU A 184 8.44 -19.74 -7.80
C LEU A 184 7.60 -20.23 -6.62
N ASP A 185 8.07 -19.94 -5.40
CA ASP A 185 7.28 -20.09 -4.19
C ASP A 185 6.21 -18.98 -4.07
N ASP A 186 5.36 -19.10 -3.05
CA ASP A 186 4.24 -18.18 -2.85
C ASP A 186 4.69 -16.75 -2.57
N VAL A 187 5.82 -16.57 -1.89
CA VAL A 187 6.36 -15.24 -1.55
C VAL A 187 6.90 -14.56 -2.81
N ALA A 188 7.67 -15.30 -3.61
CA ALA A 188 8.20 -14.82 -4.88
C ALA A 188 7.07 -14.49 -5.87
N ARG A 189 6.01 -15.30 -5.88
CA ARG A 189 4.83 -15.05 -6.73
C ARG A 189 4.02 -13.83 -6.28
N ALA A 190 3.78 -13.68 -4.98
CA ALA A 190 3.12 -12.49 -4.43
C ALA A 190 3.92 -11.21 -4.71
N LYS A 191 5.26 -11.28 -4.59
CA LYS A 191 6.13 -10.18 -4.97
C LYS A 191 6.05 -9.89 -6.48
N ALA A 192 6.08 -10.94 -7.31
CA ALA A 192 5.99 -10.81 -8.75
C ALA A 192 4.71 -10.07 -9.16
N ASP A 193 3.58 -10.47 -8.57
CA ASP A 193 2.26 -9.86 -8.74
C ASP A 193 2.23 -8.38 -8.34
N LYS A 194 2.72 -8.07 -7.14
CA LYS A 194 2.76 -6.70 -6.62
C LYS A 194 3.59 -5.77 -7.49
N ASP A 195 4.83 -6.15 -7.85
CA ASP A 195 5.62 -5.22 -8.67
C ASP A 195 5.11 -5.13 -10.12
N CYS A 196 4.59 -6.21 -10.73
CA CYS A 196 3.97 -6.11 -12.06
C CYS A 196 2.74 -5.21 -12.05
N THR A 197 1.92 -5.30 -10.99
CA THR A 197 0.76 -4.41 -10.83
C THR A 197 1.21 -2.95 -10.75
N GLN A 198 2.25 -2.67 -9.95
CA GLN A 198 2.81 -1.33 -9.81
C GLN A 198 3.45 -0.81 -11.11
N GLU A 199 4.15 -1.66 -11.86
CA GLU A 199 4.83 -1.32 -13.12
C GLU A 199 3.84 -0.94 -14.22
N GLU A 200 2.72 -1.65 -14.32
CA GLU A 200 1.81 -1.49 -15.46
C GLU A 200 0.58 -0.63 -15.17
N PHE A 201 0.02 -0.72 -13.96
CA PHE A 201 -1.11 0.10 -13.55
C PHE A 201 -0.71 1.37 -12.81
N GLY A 202 0.52 1.42 -12.27
CA GLY A 202 1.04 2.63 -11.63
C GLY A 202 1.16 3.79 -12.62
N ALA A 203 0.96 5.01 -12.13
CA ALA A 203 1.19 6.20 -12.94
C ALA A 203 2.64 6.24 -13.43
N LYS A 204 2.86 6.01 -14.73
CA LYS A 204 4.16 6.21 -15.39
C LYS A 204 4.46 7.71 -15.31
N LYS A 205 5.41 8.10 -14.45
CA LYS A 205 5.89 9.48 -14.34
C LYS A 205 6.64 9.91 -15.59
#